data_AF-A0A554KMY9-F1
#
_entry.id   AF-A0A554KMY9-F1
#
_cell.length_a   1.000
_cell.length_b   1.000
_cell.length_c   1.000
_cell.angle_alpha   90.00
_cell.angle_beta   90.00
_cell.angle_gamma   90.00
#
_symmetry.space_group_name_H-M   'P 1'
#
loop_
_entity.id
_entity.type
_entity.pdbx_description
1 polymer ?
#
loop_
_entity_poly.entity_id
_entity_poly.type
_entity_poly.pdbx_seq_one_letter_code
_entity_poly.pdbx_strand_id
1 'polypeptide(L)' 'MPALSDEQVKKVCALGNGEKTCSFLMLSPDGFECAKKTAIEAMINQRRDAGTMNAKGDNCSGPPNFAMGKD' A
#
# COMPACT_ATOMS: atom_id res chain seq x y z
N MET A 1 -5.19 -11.98 -0.63
CA MET A 1 -5.18 -11.31 0.69
C MET A 1 -6.60 -10.82 0.96
N PRO A 2 -7.00 -10.31 2.14
CA PRO A 2 -8.32 -9.69 2.22
C PRO A 2 -8.36 -8.41 1.36
N ALA A 3 -9.41 -8.27 0.55
CA ALA A 3 -9.65 -7.05 -0.22
C ALA A 3 -9.92 -5.86 0.73
N LEU A 4 -9.37 -4.70 0.38
CA LEU A 4 -9.59 -3.44 1.08
C LEU A 4 -10.90 -2.80 0.64
N SER A 5 -11.58 -2.14 1.57
CA SER A 5 -12.73 -1.30 1.23
C SER A 5 -12.28 -0.02 0.49
N ASP A 6 -13.18 0.58 -0.29
CA ASP A 6 -12.92 1.87 -0.96
C ASP A 6 -12.47 2.97 0.01
N GLU A 7 -13.00 2.95 1.25
CA GLU A 7 -12.62 3.89 2.29
C GLU A 7 -11.17 3.66 2.75
N GLN A 8 -10.78 2.40 2.95
CA GLN A 8 -9.41 2.03 3.27
C GLN A 8 -8.44 2.44 2.15
N VAL A 9 -8.81 2.20 0.90
CA VAL A 9 -8.02 2.58 -0.28
C VAL A 9 -7.82 4.11 -0.37
N LYS A 10 -8.88 4.88 -0.16
CA LYS A 10 -8.83 6.35 -0.25
C LYS A 10 -8.19 7.02 0.96
N LYS A 11 -8.56 6.61 2.19
CA LYS A 11 -8.12 7.29 3.42
C LYS A 11 -6.78 6.79 3.94
N VAL A 12 -6.54 5.47 3.91
CA VAL A 12 -5.29 4.90 4.42
C VAL A 12 -4.25 4.87 3.30
N CYS A 13 -4.57 4.28 2.15
CA CYS A 13 -3.62 4.19 1.04
C CYS A 13 -3.49 5.48 0.23
N ALA A 14 -4.31 6.51 0.49
CA ALA A 14 -4.26 7.80 -0.19
C ALA A 14 -4.27 7.68 -1.72
N LEU A 15 -5.03 6.73 -2.29
CA LEU A 15 -5.09 6.49 -3.73
C LEU A 15 -5.36 7.80 -4.51
N GLY A 16 -4.52 8.08 -5.50
CA GLY A 16 -4.62 9.27 -6.36
C GLY A 16 -3.77 10.47 -5.89
N ASN A 17 -3.06 10.36 -4.77
CA ASN A 17 -2.25 11.45 -4.21
C ASN A 17 -0.76 11.39 -4.61
N GLY A 18 -0.44 10.82 -5.78
CA GLY A 18 0.93 10.74 -6.30
C GLY A 18 1.88 10.04 -5.33
N GLU A 19 2.99 10.70 -4.97
CA GLU A 19 3.99 10.17 -4.03
C GLU A 19 3.45 9.80 -2.65
N LYS A 20 2.36 10.45 -2.20
CA LYS A 20 1.71 10.14 -0.92
C LYS A 20 0.88 8.85 -0.97
N THR A 21 0.62 8.31 -2.16
CA THR A 21 -0.07 7.03 -2.31
C THR A 21 0.79 5.92 -1.69
N CYS A 22 0.16 5.04 -0.94
CA CYS A 22 0.84 3.91 -0.29
C CYS A 22 1.49 2.99 -1.34
N SER A 23 2.78 2.72 -1.20
CA SER A 23 3.55 1.87 -2.12
C SER A 23 3.12 0.40 -2.07
N PHE A 24 2.42 -0.01 -1.00
CA PHE A 24 1.93 -1.37 -0.79
C PHE A 24 0.52 -1.61 -1.31
N LEU A 25 -0.15 -0.60 -1.88
CA LEU A 25 -1.46 -0.78 -2.51
C LEU A 25 -1.30 -1.52 -3.84
N MET A 26 -1.88 -2.70 -3.93
CA MET A 26 -1.87 -3.54 -5.14
C MET A 26 -3.30 -3.74 -5.66
N LEU A 27 -3.44 -3.99 -6.96
CA LEU A 27 -4.71 -4.38 -7.57
C LEU A 27 -4.65 -5.86 -7.95
N SER A 28 -5.65 -6.62 -7.54
CA SER A 28 -5.86 -8.04 -7.86
C SER A 28 -7.23 -8.24 -8.52
N PRO A 29 -7.57 -9.45 -9.02
CA PRO A 29 -8.91 -9.74 -9.51
C PRO A 29 -10.02 -9.52 -8.48
N ASP A 30 -9.71 -9.67 -7.19
CA ASP A 30 -10.65 -9.48 -6.07
C ASP A 30 -10.76 -8.02 -5.60
N GLY A 31 -10.04 -7.11 -6.26
CA GLY A 31 -9.98 -5.68 -5.94
C GLY A 31 -8.64 -5.25 -5.34
N PHE A 32 -8.66 -4.13 -4.63
CA PHE A 32 -7.46 -3.57 -4.01
C PHE A 32 -7.02 -4.38 -2.79
N GLU A 33 -5.74 -4.65 -2.68
CA GLU A 33 -5.13 -5.40 -1.58
C GLU A 33 -3.90 -4.67 -1.02
N CYS A 34 -3.48 -5.04 0.18
CA CYS A 34 -2.27 -4.53 0.82
C CYS A 34 -1.15 -5.58 0.79
N ALA A 35 -0.03 -5.24 0.15
CA ALA A 35 1.15 -6.10 0.06
C ALA A 35 2.13 -5.94 1.24
N LYS A 36 1.82 -5.10 2.24
CA LYS A 36 2.67 -4.94 3.44
C LYS A 36 2.65 -6.23 4.27
N LYS A 37 3.78 -6.59 4.89
CA LYS A 37 4.03 -7.84 5.61
C LYS A 37 3.85 -9.11 4.78
N THR A 38 4.00 -8.99 3.46
CA THR A 38 3.98 -10.13 2.54
C THR A 38 5.36 -10.37 1.94
N ALA A 39 5.54 -11.48 1.22
CA ALA A 39 6.79 -11.80 0.53
C ALA A 39 7.22 -10.73 -0.50
N ILE A 40 6.29 -9.89 -0.98
CA ILE A 40 6.56 -8.87 -2.00
C ILE A 40 7.07 -7.55 -1.38
N GLU A 41 6.94 -7.37 -0.06
CA GLU A 41 7.32 -6.14 0.64
C GLU A 41 8.77 -5.73 0.33
N ALA A 42 9.71 -6.68 0.35
CA ALA A 42 11.11 -6.41 0.05
C ALA A 42 11.33 -5.84 -1.37
N MET A 43 10.60 -6.36 -2.36
CA MET A 43 10.66 -5.85 -3.73
C MET A 43 10.09 -4.43 -3.84
N ILE A 44 8.99 -4.15 -3.12
CA ILE A 44 8.38 -2.82 -3.11
C ILE A 44 9.32 -1.81 -2.45
N ASN A 45 9.93 -2.16 -1.32
CA ASN A 45 10.92 -1.32 -0.66
C ASN A 45 12.11 -1.02 -1.57
N GLN A 46 12.64 -2.04 -2.27
CA GLN A 46 13.72 -1.84 -3.25
C GLN A 46 13.32 -0.85 -4.35
N ARG A 47 12.09 -0.94 -4.89
CA ARG A 47 11.61 0.00 -5.92
C ARG A 47 11.44 1.41 -5.41
N ARG A 48 10.96 1.56 -4.17
CA ARG A 48 10.81 2.84 -3.47
C ARG A 48 12.17 3.51 -3.29
N ASP A 49 13.15 2.78 -2.78
CA ASP A 49 14.51 3.28 -2.54
C ASP A 49 15.24 3.61 -3.85
N ALA A 50 15.01 2.81 -4.89
CA ALA A 50 15.53 3.07 -6.24
C ALA A 50 14.80 4.20 -6.99
N GLY A 51 13.72 4.76 -6.43
CA GLY A 51 12.92 5.80 -7.06
C GLY A 51 12.21 5.36 -8.36
N THR A 52 11.99 4.05 -8.54
CA THR A 52 11.41 3.47 -9.76
C THR A 52 9.89 3.35 -9.73
N MET A 53 9.25 3.94 -8.71
CA MET A 53 7.79 3.97 -8.57
C MET A 53 7.28 5.34 -8.11
N ASN A 54 6.08 5.68 -8.55
CA ASN A 54 5.44 6.94 -8.20
C ASN A 54 4.83 6.91 -6.78
N ALA A 55 4.26 5.79 -6.35
CA ALA A 55 3.69 5.65 -5.01
C ALA A 55 4.80 5.35 -4.00
N LYS A 56 5.02 6.23 -3.00
CA LYS A 56 6.14 6.13 -2.05
C LYS A 56 5.69 6.12 -0.59
N GLY A 57 4.41 6.35 -0.31
CA GLY A 57 3.88 6.40 1.05
C GLY A 57 3.96 5.06 1.77
N ASP A 58 4.13 5.10 3.09
CA ASP A 58 4.13 3.94 3.99
C ASP A 58 3.00 4.04 5.02
N ASN A 59 1.83 4.41 4.54
CA ASN A 59 0.78 4.96 5.39
C ASN A 59 -0.03 3.88 6.13
N CYS A 60 0.31 2.60 6.03
CA CYS A 60 -0.55 1.51 6.52
C CYS A 60 0.17 0.57 7.52
N SER A 61 -0.58 -0.03 8.44
CA SER A 61 -0.09 -1.06 9.38
C SER A 61 0.07 -2.46 8.75
N GLY A 62 -0.51 -2.67 7.56
CA GLY A 62 -0.61 -3.97 6.89
C GLY A 62 -1.71 -4.88 7.48
N PRO A 63 -1.98 -6.02 6.83
CA PRO A 63 -2.93 -7.02 7.31
C PRO A 63 -2.48 -7.70 8.63
N PRO A 64 -3.41 -8.34 9.38
CA PRO A 64 -4.87 -8.37 9.13
C PRO A 64 -5.57 -7.07 9.59
N ASN A 65 -4.95 -6.31 10.49
CA ASN A 65 -5.51 -5.10 11.07
C ASN A 65 -5.04 -3.87 10.27
N PHE A 66 -5.64 -3.67 9.10
CA PHE A 66 -5.30 -2.59 8.18
C PHE A 66 -5.84 -1.23 8.67
N ALA A 67 -4.92 -0.35 9.09
CA ALA A 67 -5.18 1.00 9.58
C ALA A 67 -4.01 1.93 9.18
N MET A 68 -4.14 3.23 9.45
CA MET A 68 -3.04 4.17 9.31
C MET A 68 -1.82 3.71 10.12
N GLY A 69 -0.68 3.57 9.48
CA GLY A 69 0.61 3.37 10.14
C GLY A 69 0.98 4.65 10.90
N LYS A 70 1.61 4.51 12.07
CA LYS A 70 2.31 5.65 12.68
C LYS A 70 3.64 5.78 11.92
N ASP A 71 3.89 6.97 11.38
CA ASP A 71 5.16 7.34 10.75
C ASP A 71 6.35 7.06 11.68
#